data_AF-A0AB34GEB2-F1
#
_entry.id   AF-A0AB34GEB2-F1
#
_cell.length_a   1.000
_cell.length_b   1.000
_cell.length_c   1.000
_cell.angle_alpha   90.00
_cell.angle_beta   90.00
_cell.angle_gamma   90.00
#
_symmetry.space_group_name_H-M   'P 1'
#
loop_
_entity.id
_entity.type
_entity.pdbx_description
1 polymer ?
#
loop_
_entity_poly.entity_id
_entity_poly.type
_entity_poly.pdbx_seq_one_letter_code
_entity_poly.pdbx_strand_id
1 'polypeptide(L)'
;MKRDRLHFMKLTFIVHYPNSGELDPLYVVEVLLRCSKESLKNSATEAAKPAKSDEKGEMQEVQKRFPDGVPLLDPIDDMGIQDQGLKKVIQKVEAFEHRMYSHPLHNDPNLETVYTLCEKKAQSSEMPKLTEQLAGPLRQMQECAKRIAKVSAEAKLEIDEETYLSSFKPHLMDVVYTWATGATFAHICKMTDVFEGSIIRCMRRLEELLRQMCQAAKAIGNTELENKFSEGITKIKRDIVFAASLYL
;
A
#
# COMPACT_ATOMS: atom_id res chain seq x y z
N MET A 1 29.25 19.97 10.09
CA MET A 1 27.84 19.59 9.87
C MET A 1 26.99 20.86 9.93
N LYS A 2 26.68 21.47 8.77
CA LYS A 2 25.86 22.70 8.73
C LYS A 2 24.41 22.29 8.99
N ARG A 3 23.79 22.78 10.07
CA ARG A 3 22.34 22.65 10.27
C ARG A 3 21.66 23.51 9.21
N ASP A 4 21.01 22.88 8.23
CA ASP A 4 20.14 23.58 7.30
C ASP A 4 19.03 24.27 8.11
N ARG A 5 19.01 25.60 8.08
CA ARG A 5 17.90 26.37 8.65
C ARG A 5 16.69 26.08 7.78
N LEU A 6 15.73 25.33 8.32
CA LEU A 6 14.41 25.20 7.70
C LEU A 6 13.79 26.60 7.60
N HIS A 7 13.36 26.96 6.39
CA HIS A 7 12.66 28.20 6.12
C HIS A 7 11.15 27.96 6.30
N PHE A 8 10.53 28.74 7.18
CA PHE A 8 9.10 28.65 7.45
C PHE A 8 8.44 30.00 7.21
N MET A 9 7.30 29.99 6.51
CA MET A 9 6.39 31.14 6.44
C MET A 9 5.39 31.04 7.59
N LYS A 10 5.25 32.12 8.34
CA LYS A 10 4.30 32.20 9.45
C LYS A 10 2.96 32.65 8.93
N LEU A 11 1.95 31.79 9.01
CA LEU A 11 0.57 32.09 8.67
C LEU A 11 -0.27 32.10 9.94
N THR A 12 -1.01 33.17 10.12
CA THR A 12 -1.93 33.33 11.24
C THR A 12 -3.29 32.82 10.81
N PHE A 13 -3.70 31.68 11.35
CA PHE A 13 -5.03 31.12 11.14
C PHE A 13 -5.91 31.43 12.34
N ILE A 14 -7.18 31.68 12.06
CA ILE A 14 -8.22 31.80 13.07
C ILE A 14 -8.99 30.48 13.03
N VAL A 15 -8.91 29.70 14.10
CA VAL A 15 -9.49 28.36 14.18
C VAL A 15 -10.68 28.39 15.14
N HIS A 16 -11.80 27.84 14.66
CA HIS A 16 -13.00 27.64 15.46
C HIS A 16 -13.09 26.16 15.86
N TYR A 17 -13.15 25.86 17.15
CA TYR A 17 -13.44 24.53 17.66
C TYR A 17 -14.87 24.52 18.20
N PRO A 18 -15.81 23.77 17.60
CA PRO A 18 -17.15 23.68 18.16
C PRO A 18 -17.08 22.91 19.48
N ASN A 19 -17.31 23.58 20.61
CA ASN A 19 -17.55 22.90 21.87
C ASN A 19 -18.99 23.15 22.30
N SER A 20 -19.66 22.08 22.72
CA SER A 20 -21.09 22.09 23.03
C SER A 20 -21.43 23.06 24.17
N GLY A 21 -21.94 24.24 23.84
CA GLY A 21 -22.91 24.96 24.68
C GLY A 21 -22.47 26.28 25.36
N GLU A 22 -21.25 26.78 25.19
CA GLU A 22 -20.85 28.12 25.66
C GLU A 22 -20.13 28.90 24.55
N LEU A 23 -20.20 30.25 24.61
CA LEU A 23 -19.64 31.18 23.62
C LEU A 23 -18.25 30.73 23.13
N ASP A 24 -18.20 30.26 21.88
CA ASP A 24 -17.03 29.60 21.31
C ASP A 24 -15.79 30.52 21.32
N PRO A 25 -14.71 30.17 22.02
CA PRO A 25 -13.49 30.96 22.01
C PRO A 25 -12.79 30.84 20.66
N LEU A 26 -12.48 32.00 20.07
CA LEU A 26 -11.75 32.09 18.81
C LEU A 26 -10.24 31.96 19.08
N TYR A 27 -9.60 30.92 18.54
CA TYR A 27 -8.17 30.72 18.73
C TYR A 27 -7.38 31.27 17.53
N VAL A 28 -6.41 32.13 17.82
CA VAL A 28 -5.42 32.57 16.82
C VAL A 28 -4.24 31.60 16.90
N VAL A 29 -4.10 30.75 15.87
CA VAL A 29 -3.05 29.74 15.78
C VAL A 29 -2.04 30.17 14.72
N GLU A 30 -0.78 30.21 15.11
CA GLU A 30 0.33 30.49 14.20
C GLU A 30 0.84 29.17 13.62
N VAL A 31 0.63 28.95 12.33
CA VAL A 31 1.10 27.75 11.61
C VAL A 31 2.32 28.11 10.78
N LEU A 32 3.37 27.30 10.90
CA LEU A 32 4.59 27.43 10.12
C LEU A 32 4.51 26.57 8.87
N LEU A 33 4.30 27.20 7.72
CA LEU A 33 4.33 26.54 6.42
C LEU A 33 5.79 26.37 5.97
N ARG A 34 6.17 25.14 5.64
CA ARG A 34 7.52 24.84 5.19
C ARG A 34 7.69 25.33 3.75
N CYS A 35 8.47 26.39 3.56
CA CYS A 35 8.65 27.04 2.26
C CYS A 35 10.10 26.90 1.77
N SER A 36 10.30 26.86 0.44
CA SER A 36 11.64 27.00 -0.14
C SER A 36 12.15 28.44 0.03
N LYS A 37 13.48 28.64 -0.02
CA LYS A 37 14.11 29.97 0.12
C LYS A 37 13.59 31.00 -0.88
N GLU A 38 13.17 30.59 -2.08
CA GLU A 38 12.73 31.53 -3.11
C GLU A 38 11.31 32.09 -2.87
N SER A 39 10.47 31.42 -2.07
CA SER A 39 9.05 31.79 -1.90
C SER A 39 8.81 32.93 -0.89
N LEU A 40 9.81 33.27 -0.06
CA LEU A 40 9.71 34.26 1.01
C LEU A 40 10.14 35.65 0.53
N LYS A 41 9.37 36.26 -0.37
CA LYS A 41 9.45 37.70 -0.64
C LYS A 41 8.04 38.22 -0.93
N ASN A 42 7.29 38.60 0.11
CA ASN A 42 6.16 39.53 0.00
C ASN A 42 5.90 40.18 1.37
N SER A 43 5.68 41.49 1.35
CA SER A 43 5.77 42.44 2.47
C SER A 43 4.44 42.66 3.22
N ALA A 44 3.66 41.61 3.48
CA ALA A 44 2.31 41.76 4.04
C ALA A 44 2.06 41.02 5.37
N THR A 45 3.09 40.61 6.11
CA THR A 45 2.92 39.82 7.34
C THR A 45 3.07 40.62 8.65
N GLU A 46 3.59 41.86 8.62
CA GLU A 46 3.85 42.63 9.84
C GLU A 46 2.65 43.47 10.35
N ALA A 47 1.56 43.59 9.59
CA ALA A 47 0.45 44.49 9.91
C ALA A 47 -0.82 43.81 10.46
N ALA A 48 -0.89 42.47 10.52
CA ALA A 48 -2.08 41.77 10.99
C ALA A 48 -2.18 41.85 12.53
N LYS A 49 -3.13 42.64 13.03
CA LYS A 49 -3.49 42.68 14.46
C LYS A 49 -4.74 41.82 14.71
N PRO A 50 -4.84 41.11 15.83
CA PRO A 50 -6.06 40.38 16.19
C PRO A 50 -7.24 41.35 16.35
N ALA A 51 -8.43 40.90 15.93
CA ALA A 51 -9.68 41.66 16.05
C ALA A 51 -10.00 41.97 17.52
N LYS A 52 -10.66 43.10 17.79
CA LYS A 52 -11.05 43.49 19.16
C LYS A 52 -12.17 42.58 19.68
N SER A 53 -12.32 42.49 21.00
CA SER A 53 -13.29 41.61 21.69
C SER A 53 -14.76 41.80 21.27
N ASP A 54 -15.13 42.97 20.73
CA ASP A 54 -16.49 43.29 20.29
C ASP A 54 -16.68 43.22 18.75
N GLU A 55 -15.64 42.85 18.00
CA GLU A 55 -15.72 42.65 16.55
C GLU A 55 -16.06 41.18 16.27
N LYS A 56 -17.32 40.88 15.93
CA LYS A 56 -17.66 39.60 15.30
C LYS A 56 -17.01 39.57 13.92
N GLY A 57 -15.90 38.84 13.81
CA GLY A 57 -15.08 38.80 12.61
C GLY A 57 -15.82 38.26 11.38
N GLU A 58 -15.40 38.73 10.20
CA GLU A 58 -15.93 38.38 8.88
C GLU A 58 -16.00 36.86 8.62
N MET A 59 -15.24 36.03 9.35
CA MET A 59 -15.23 34.58 9.17
C MET A 59 -16.57 33.88 9.48
N GLN A 60 -17.38 34.37 10.43
CA GLN A 60 -18.74 33.82 10.65
C GLN A 60 -19.67 34.13 9.48
N GLU A 61 -19.43 35.26 8.80
CA GLU A 61 -20.16 35.67 7.61
C GLU A 61 -19.79 34.78 6.41
N VAL A 62 -18.50 34.42 6.26
CA VAL A 62 -18.01 33.52 5.20
C VAL A 62 -18.68 32.15 5.29
N GLN A 63 -18.78 31.55 6.48
CA GLN A 63 -19.44 30.25 6.63
C GLN A 63 -20.95 30.31 6.37
N LYS A 64 -21.61 31.44 6.67
CA LYS A 64 -23.01 31.68 6.30
C LYS A 64 -23.20 31.89 4.80
N ARG A 65 -22.23 32.55 4.14
CA ARG A 65 -22.26 32.83 2.69
C ARG A 65 -21.86 31.62 1.85
N PHE A 66 -21.08 30.70 2.42
CA PHE A 66 -20.57 29.50 1.76
C PHE A 66 -20.83 28.26 2.63
N PRO A 67 -22.09 27.79 2.73
CA PRO A 67 -22.47 26.67 3.59
C PRO A 67 -21.84 25.33 3.16
N ASP A 68 -21.57 25.17 1.86
CA ASP A 68 -20.94 23.97 1.30
C ASP A 68 -19.40 24.04 1.27
N GLY A 69 -18.82 25.12 1.83
CA GLY A 69 -17.38 25.36 1.87
C GLY A 69 -16.94 26.50 0.96
N VAL A 70 -15.80 27.12 1.31
CA VAL A 70 -15.20 28.22 0.56
C VAL A 70 -14.65 27.69 -0.78
N PRO A 71 -14.88 28.39 -1.91
CA PRO A 71 -14.28 28.03 -3.18
C PRO A 71 -12.75 27.90 -3.06
N LEU A 72 -12.23 26.75 -3.46
CA LEU A 72 -10.80 26.49 -3.46
C LEU A 72 -10.16 27.18 -4.66
N LEU A 73 -8.92 27.64 -4.46
CA LEU A 73 -8.13 28.35 -5.46
C LEU A 73 -7.48 27.34 -6.41
N ASP A 74 -7.66 27.51 -7.73
CA ASP A 74 -7.05 26.65 -8.73
C ASP A 74 -5.53 26.93 -8.85
N PRO A 75 -4.65 25.91 -8.71
CA PRO A 75 -3.21 26.11 -8.78
C PRO A 75 -2.69 26.64 -10.13
N ILE A 76 -3.40 26.39 -11.23
CA ILE A 76 -3.00 26.79 -12.58
C ILE A 76 -3.65 28.12 -12.95
N ASP A 77 -4.97 28.19 -12.83
CA ASP A 77 -5.75 29.31 -13.34
C ASP A 77 -5.73 30.51 -12.37
N ASP A 78 -5.87 30.26 -11.06
CA ASP A 78 -5.94 31.33 -10.06
C ASP A 78 -4.55 31.65 -9.46
N MET A 79 -3.71 30.64 -9.24
CA MET A 79 -2.36 30.83 -8.70
C MET A 79 -1.28 31.01 -9.78
N GLY A 80 -1.61 30.79 -11.06
CA GLY A 80 -0.73 31.06 -12.19
C GLY A 80 0.48 30.11 -12.32
N ILE A 81 0.43 28.90 -11.75
CA ILE A 81 1.56 27.96 -11.79
C ILE A 81 1.66 27.33 -13.18
N GLN A 82 2.80 27.55 -13.86
CA GLN A 82 3.02 27.08 -15.23
C GLN A 82 3.85 25.77 -15.32
N ASP A 83 4.08 25.10 -14.19
CA ASP A 83 4.89 23.89 -14.15
C ASP A 83 4.20 22.71 -14.88
N GLN A 84 4.91 22.17 -15.88
CA GLN A 84 4.38 21.08 -16.70
C GLN A 84 4.28 19.75 -15.95
N GLY A 85 5.10 19.55 -14.91
CA GLY A 85 5.00 18.37 -14.04
C GLY A 85 3.71 18.40 -13.23
N LEU A 86 3.45 19.52 -12.56
CA LEU A 86 2.24 19.77 -11.78
C LEU A 86 0.99 19.64 -12.64
N LYS A 87 0.97 20.26 -13.82
CA LYS A 87 -0.18 20.18 -14.74
C LYS A 87 -0.53 18.73 -15.10
N LYS A 88 0.47 17.88 -15.36
CA LYS A 88 0.25 16.44 -15.64
C LYS A 88 -0.26 15.67 -14.42
N VAL A 89 0.17 16.05 -13.21
CA VAL A 89 -0.34 15.43 -11.97
C VAL A 89 -1.80 15.80 -11.77
N ILE A 90 -2.16 17.08 -11.93
CA ILE A 90 -3.55 17.56 -11.81
C ILE A 90 -4.45 16.82 -12.79
N GLN A 91 -4.08 16.75 -14.07
CA GLN A 91 -4.84 16.00 -15.08
C GLN A 91 -5.04 14.51 -14.72
N LYS A 92 -4.05 13.88 -14.08
CA LYS A 92 -4.20 12.50 -13.60
C LYS A 92 -5.18 12.42 -12.43
N VAL A 93 -5.10 13.35 -11.49
CA VAL A 93 -6.03 13.42 -10.34
C VAL A 93 -7.46 13.56 -10.85
N GLU A 94 -7.72 14.51 -11.76
CA GLU A 94 -9.04 14.70 -12.38
C GLU A 94 -9.55 13.43 -13.06
N ALA A 95 -8.68 12.73 -13.82
CA ALA A 95 -9.04 11.48 -14.47
C ALA A 95 -9.38 10.37 -13.46
N PHE A 96 -8.67 10.30 -12.33
CA PHE A 96 -8.96 9.34 -11.26
C PHE A 96 -10.24 9.70 -10.51
N GLU A 97 -10.46 10.96 -10.21
CA GLU A 97 -11.69 11.45 -9.59
C GLU A 97 -12.90 11.15 -10.46
N HIS A 98 -12.86 11.49 -11.75
CA HIS A 98 -13.94 11.16 -12.68
C HIS A 98 -14.23 9.65 -12.69
N ARG A 99 -13.19 8.81 -12.73
CA ARG A 99 -13.35 7.35 -12.66
C ARG A 99 -13.93 6.88 -11.33
N MET A 100 -13.57 7.52 -10.23
CA MET A 100 -14.09 7.21 -8.90
C MET A 100 -15.58 7.56 -8.83
N TYR A 101 -15.96 8.79 -9.18
CA TYR A 101 -17.34 9.28 -9.11
C TYR A 101 -18.28 8.59 -10.10
N SER A 102 -17.80 8.22 -11.29
CA SER A 102 -18.59 7.46 -12.28
C SER A 102 -18.71 5.97 -11.96
N HIS A 103 -17.95 5.45 -11.00
CA HIS A 103 -17.99 4.04 -10.66
C HIS A 103 -19.30 3.68 -9.95
N PRO A 104 -19.97 2.55 -10.29
CA PRO A 104 -21.23 2.15 -9.67
C PRO A 104 -21.20 2.06 -8.14
N LEU A 105 -20.04 1.67 -7.57
CA LEU A 105 -19.86 1.57 -6.12
C LEU A 105 -19.76 2.92 -5.41
N HIS A 106 -19.54 4.04 -6.10
CA HIS A 106 -19.36 5.35 -5.45
C HIS A 106 -20.56 5.76 -4.59
N ASN A 107 -21.76 5.44 -5.07
CA ASN A 107 -23.02 5.74 -4.38
C ASN A 107 -23.66 4.49 -3.74
N ASP A 108 -22.95 3.35 -3.69
CA ASP A 108 -23.51 2.12 -3.12
C ASP A 108 -23.50 2.22 -1.58
N PRO A 109 -24.65 2.03 -0.90
CA PRO A 109 -24.70 2.04 0.56
C PRO A 109 -23.85 0.96 1.22
N ASN A 110 -23.46 -0.08 0.48
CA ASN A 110 -22.58 -1.16 0.95
C ASN A 110 -21.11 -0.89 0.63
N LEU A 111 -20.74 0.26 0.07
CA LEU A 111 -19.35 0.56 -0.32
C LEU A 111 -18.36 0.28 0.82
N GLU A 112 -18.66 0.76 2.03
CA GLU A 112 -17.81 0.54 3.21
C GLU A 112 -17.64 -0.96 3.52
N THR A 113 -18.72 -1.73 3.41
CA THR A 113 -18.70 -3.17 3.71
C THR A 113 -17.93 -3.95 2.63
N VAL A 114 -18.13 -3.61 1.36
CA VAL A 114 -17.42 -4.23 0.23
C VAL A 114 -15.95 -3.86 0.25
N TYR A 115 -15.64 -2.60 0.56
CA TYR A 115 -14.27 -2.10 0.66
C TYR A 115 -13.52 -2.78 1.79
N THR A 116 -14.10 -2.80 3.00
CA THR A 116 -13.51 -3.52 4.15
C THR A 116 -13.39 -5.03 3.91
N LEU A 117 -14.32 -5.66 3.19
CA LEU A 117 -14.19 -7.06 2.79
C LEU A 117 -13.05 -7.27 1.79
N CYS A 118 -12.90 -6.41 0.79
CA CYS A 118 -11.82 -6.47 -0.18
C CYS A 118 -10.45 -6.19 0.46
N GLU A 119 -10.36 -5.21 1.36
CA GLU A 119 -9.17 -4.96 2.16
C GLU A 119 -8.85 -6.17 3.04
N LYS A 120 -9.84 -6.70 3.75
CA LYS A 120 -9.68 -7.94 4.51
C LYS A 120 -9.25 -9.08 3.62
N LYS A 121 -9.76 -9.24 2.40
CA LYS A 121 -9.37 -10.32 1.47
C LYS A 121 -7.97 -10.10 0.86
N ALA A 122 -7.57 -8.84 0.63
CA ALA A 122 -6.24 -8.48 0.18
C ALA A 122 -5.18 -8.63 1.29
N GLN A 123 -5.60 -8.40 2.53
CA GLN A 123 -4.81 -8.59 3.75
C GLN A 123 -4.99 -9.99 4.35
N SER A 124 -5.99 -10.75 3.86
CA SER A 124 -6.36 -12.10 4.31
C SER A 124 -5.23 -13.01 3.89
N SER A 125 -4.35 -13.10 4.84
CA SER A 125 -3.30 -14.05 5.03
C SER A 125 -3.71 -14.80 6.30
N GLU A 126 -4.97 -15.25 6.43
CA GLU A 126 -5.31 -16.18 7.50
C GLU A 126 -4.40 -17.38 7.34
N MET A 127 -3.49 -17.58 8.30
CA MET A 127 -2.60 -18.73 8.30
C MET A 127 -3.49 -19.97 8.25
N PRO A 128 -3.45 -20.77 7.18
CA PRO A 128 -4.11 -22.05 7.18
C PRO A 128 -3.60 -22.83 8.39
N LYS A 129 -4.45 -23.68 8.99
CA LYS A 129 -3.97 -24.71 9.91
C LYS A 129 -3.04 -25.62 9.11
N LEU A 130 -1.76 -25.26 9.11
CA LEU A 130 -0.75 -25.96 8.34
C LEU A 130 -0.73 -27.40 8.81
N THR A 131 -0.83 -28.33 7.86
CA THR A 131 -0.76 -29.75 8.18
C THR A 131 0.54 -30.01 8.97
N GLU A 132 0.51 -30.81 10.05
CA GLU A 132 1.68 -31.03 10.93
C GLU A 132 2.97 -31.38 10.15
N GLN A 133 2.82 -32.06 9.02
CA GLN A 133 3.91 -32.45 8.11
C GLN A 133 4.62 -31.26 7.45
N LEU A 134 3.92 -30.15 7.19
CA LEU A 134 4.47 -28.96 6.53
C LEU A 134 4.99 -27.91 7.52
N ALA A 135 4.56 -28.00 8.79
CA ALA A 135 5.02 -27.11 9.86
C ALA A 135 6.52 -27.27 10.14
N GLY A 136 7.03 -28.51 10.10
CA GLY A 136 8.47 -28.79 10.27
C GLY A 136 9.35 -28.08 9.22
N PRO A 137 9.14 -28.32 7.92
CA PRO A 137 9.86 -27.62 6.85
C PRO A 137 9.74 -26.09 6.90
N LEU A 138 8.55 -25.55 7.19
CA LEU A 138 8.37 -24.10 7.33
C LEU A 138 9.24 -23.53 8.46
N ARG A 139 9.25 -24.20 9.61
CA ARG A 139 10.07 -23.79 10.75
C ARG A 139 11.56 -23.80 10.42
N GLN A 140 12.06 -24.85 9.76
CA GLN A 140 13.45 -24.93 9.32
C GLN A 140 13.81 -23.78 8.37
N MET A 141 12.93 -23.45 7.43
CA MET A 141 13.11 -22.30 6.53
C MET A 141 13.17 -20.98 7.29
N GLN A 142 12.27 -20.77 8.26
CA GLN A 142 12.23 -19.54 9.08
C GLN A 142 13.48 -19.40 9.96
N GLU A 143 13.97 -20.50 10.54
CA GLU A 143 15.21 -20.53 11.32
C GLU A 143 16.43 -20.17 10.43
N CYS A 144 16.48 -20.69 9.20
CA CYS A 144 17.49 -20.31 8.21
C CYS A 144 17.41 -18.83 7.81
N ALA A 145 16.20 -18.33 7.53
CA ALA A 145 15.98 -16.92 7.20
C ALA A 145 16.40 -16.00 8.37
N LYS A 146 16.08 -16.38 9.62
CA LYS A 146 16.49 -15.66 10.82
C LYS A 146 18.00 -15.59 10.96
N ARG A 147 18.69 -16.71 10.71
CA ARG A 147 20.16 -16.75 10.70
C ARG A 147 20.75 -15.82 9.64
N ILE A 148 20.18 -15.80 8.44
CA ILE A 148 20.63 -14.90 7.35
C ILE A 148 20.45 -13.44 7.77
N ALA A 149 19.27 -13.06 8.27
CA ALA A 149 19.00 -11.69 8.72
C ALA A 149 19.99 -11.22 9.79
N LYS A 150 20.28 -12.09 10.78
CA LYS A 150 21.27 -11.82 11.82
C LYS A 150 22.67 -11.56 11.24
N VAL A 151 23.15 -12.43 10.35
CA VAL A 151 24.48 -12.26 9.72
C VAL A 151 24.52 -11.01 8.84
N SER A 152 23.44 -10.69 8.15
CA SER A 152 23.34 -9.46 7.37
C SER A 152 23.39 -8.20 8.25
N ALA A 153 22.75 -8.21 9.41
CA ALA A 153 22.85 -7.13 10.39
C ALA A 153 24.28 -6.97 10.94
N GLU A 154 24.96 -8.08 11.23
CA GLU A 154 26.38 -8.09 11.63
C GLU A 154 27.30 -7.51 10.53
N ALA A 155 26.94 -7.72 9.26
CA ALA A 155 27.60 -7.13 8.10
C ALA A 155 27.25 -5.65 7.84
N LYS A 156 26.48 -5.01 8.73
CA LYS A 156 26.01 -3.61 8.62
C LYS A 156 25.10 -3.34 7.42
N LEU A 157 24.37 -4.35 6.96
CA LEU A 157 23.28 -4.15 6.02
C LEU A 157 22.03 -3.72 6.81
N GLU A 158 21.35 -2.68 6.32
CA GLU A 158 20.08 -2.22 6.88
C GLU A 158 18.97 -3.19 6.49
N ILE A 159 18.84 -4.28 7.24
CA ILE A 159 17.77 -5.27 7.09
C ILE A 159 16.93 -5.27 8.35
N ASP A 160 15.64 -5.02 8.19
CA ASP A 160 14.65 -5.23 9.23
C ASP A 160 14.28 -6.72 9.31
N GLU A 161 14.60 -7.37 10.43
CA GLU A 161 14.44 -8.82 10.62
C GLU A 161 12.97 -9.23 10.52
N GLU A 162 12.06 -8.44 11.08
CA GLU A 162 10.63 -8.72 11.09
C GLU A 162 10.02 -8.61 9.69
N THR A 163 10.36 -7.56 8.94
CA THR A 163 9.96 -7.39 7.54
C THR A 163 10.53 -8.50 6.66
N TYR A 164 11.78 -8.92 6.89
CA TYR A 164 12.39 -10.00 6.13
C TYR A 164 11.67 -11.34 6.37
N LEU A 165 11.38 -11.68 7.63
CA LEU A 165 10.69 -12.93 7.96
C LEU A 165 9.23 -12.93 7.50
N SER A 166 8.54 -11.79 7.62
CA SER A 166 7.14 -11.64 7.15
C SER A 166 6.99 -11.64 5.63
N SER A 167 8.09 -11.49 4.89
CA SER A 167 8.10 -11.62 3.43
C SER A 167 7.78 -13.05 2.95
N PHE A 168 8.04 -14.07 3.79
CA PHE A 168 7.75 -15.47 3.48
C PHE A 168 6.33 -15.82 3.91
N LYS A 169 5.41 -15.91 2.94
CA LYS A 169 3.98 -16.15 3.16
C LYS A 169 3.63 -17.65 3.00
N PRO A 170 3.28 -18.38 4.08
CA PRO A 170 3.00 -19.82 4.02
C PRO A 170 1.59 -20.17 3.50
N HIS A 171 0.77 -19.18 3.15
CA HIS A 171 -0.68 -19.32 2.87
C HIS A 171 -1.04 -20.31 1.78
N LEU A 172 -0.16 -20.52 0.80
CA LEU A 172 -0.41 -21.45 -0.30
C LEU A 172 0.30 -22.81 -0.12
N MET A 173 0.96 -23.06 1.02
CA MET A 173 1.71 -24.31 1.23
C MET A 173 0.81 -25.54 1.14
N ASP A 174 -0.30 -25.59 1.89
CA ASP A 174 -1.23 -26.72 1.84
C ASP A 174 -1.92 -26.85 0.48
N VAL A 175 -2.23 -25.72 -0.16
CA VAL A 175 -2.85 -25.66 -1.51
C VAL A 175 -1.92 -26.32 -2.54
N VAL A 176 -0.64 -25.95 -2.53
CA VAL A 176 0.37 -26.49 -3.45
C VAL A 176 0.64 -27.97 -3.16
N TYR A 177 0.73 -28.36 -1.89
CA TYR A 177 0.93 -29.76 -1.50
C TYR A 177 -0.25 -30.64 -1.95
N THR A 178 -1.48 -30.20 -1.68
CA THR A 178 -2.70 -30.93 -2.05
C THR A 178 -2.87 -31.01 -3.58
N TRP A 179 -2.41 -30.00 -4.30
CA TRP A 179 -2.31 -30.07 -5.76
C TRP A 179 -1.27 -31.10 -6.22
N ALA A 180 -0.07 -31.10 -5.64
CA ALA A 180 0.98 -32.04 -6.02
C ALA A 180 0.63 -33.51 -5.71
N THR A 181 -0.29 -33.76 -4.77
CA THR A 181 -0.82 -35.10 -4.45
C THR A 181 -2.02 -35.54 -5.31
N GLY A 182 -2.47 -34.70 -6.25
CA GLY A 182 -3.45 -35.08 -7.27
C GLY A 182 -4.88 -34.58 -7.06
N ALA A 183 -5.14 -33.66 -6.12
CA ALA A 183 -6.49 -33.12 -5.90
C ALA A 183 -7.04 -32.32 -7.11
N THR A 184 -8.36 -32.20 -7.24
CA THR A 184 -8.93 -31.40 -8.34
C THR A 184 -8.73 -29.90 -8.12
N PHE A 185 -8.73 -29.11 -9.20
CA PHE A 185 -8.58 -27.64 -9.10
C PHE A 185 -9.72 -27.02 -8.27
N ALA A 186 -10.94 -27.50 -8.48
CA ALA A 186 -12.11 -27.06 -7.72
C ALA A 186 -11.99 -27.34 -6.21
N HIS A 187 -11.29 -28.40 -5.80
CA HIS A 187 -11.05 -28.68 -4.38
C HIS A 187 -10.07 -27.67 -3.78
N ILE A 188 -8.93 -27.44 -4.43
CA ILE A 188 -7.92 -26.53 -3.89
C ILE A 188 -8.40 -25.07 -3.85
N CYS A 189 -9.27 -24.65 -4.78
CA CYS A 189 -9.93 -23.34 -4.76
C CYS A 189 -10.86 -23.14 -3.57
N LYS A 190 -11.36 -24.23 -2.95
CA LYS A 190 -12.20 -24.15 -1.74
C LYS A 190 -11.38 -24.15 -0.45
N MET A 191 -10.10 -24.52 -0.51
CA MET A 191 -9.21 -24.55 0.66
C MET A 191 -8.66 -23.16 1.02
N THR A 192 -8.76 -22.20 0.12
CA THR A 192 -8.24 -20.84 0.28
C THR A 192 -9.22 -19.83 -0.32
N ASP A 193 -9.22 -18.62 0.20
CA ASP A 193 -9.96 -17.47 -0.31
C ASP A 193 -9.20 -16.71 -1.43
N VAL A 194 -7.95 -17.11 -1.71
CA VAL A 194 -7.13 -16.52 -2.78
C VAL A 194 -7.76 -16.78 -4.15
N PHE A 195 -7.83 -15.74 -4.97
CA PHE A 195 -8.36 -15.84 -6.34
C PHE A 195 -7.63 -16.88 -7.19
N GLU A 196 -8.38 -17.59 -8.02
CA GLU A 196 -7.94 -18.73 -8.84
C GLU A 196 -6.81 -18.32 -9.80
N GLY A 197 -6.92 -17.14 -10.41
CA GLY A 197 -5.87 -16.60 -11.27
C GLY A 197 -4.55 -16.35 -10.53
N SER A 198 -4.61 -15.97 -9.24
CA SER A 198 -3.42 -15.82 -8.40
C SER A 198 -2.80 -17.18 -8.04
N ILE A 199 -3.62 -18.21 -7.81
CA ILE A 199 -3.15 -19.59 -7.61
C ILE A 199 -2.41 -20.08 -8.87
N ILE A 200 -3.01 -19.91 -10.05
CA ILE A 200 -2.40 -20.33 -11.33
C ILE A 200 -1.05 -19.61 -11.57
N ARG A 201 -1.01 -18.29 -11.34
CA ARG A 201 0.24 -17.51 -11.45
C ARG A 201 1.30 -17.98 -10.45
N CYS A 202 0.92 -18.28 -9.21
CA CYS A 202 1.83 -18.79 -8.19
C CYS A 202 2.42 -20.15 -8.60
N MET A 203 1.59 -21.08 -9.08
CA MET A 203 2.02 -22.40 -9.54
C MET A 203 2.97 -22.33 -10.74
N ARG A 204 2.68 -21.48 -11.73
CA ARG A 204 3.58 -21.24 -12.87
C ARG A 204 4.92 -20.66 -12.43
N ARG A 205 4.91 -19.72 -11.48
CA ARG A 205 6.13 -19.14 -10.91
C ARG A 205 6.92 -20.17 -10.11
N LEU A 206 6.24 -21.05 -9.38
CA LEU A 206 6.86 -22.14 -8.64
C LEU A 206 7.53 -23.15 -9.59
N GLU A 207 6.89 -23.46 -10.72
CA GLU A 207 7.46 -24.35 -11.72
C GLU A 207 8.76 -23.80 -12.32
N GLU A 208 8.79 -22.51 -12.63
CA GLU A 208 9.99 -21.82 -13.08
C GLU A 208 11.10 -21.86 -12.01
N LEU A 209 10.75 -21.62 -10.74
CA LEU A 209 11.70 -21.75 -9.63
C LEU A 209 12.29 -23.17 -9.55
N LEU A 210 11.45 -24.22 -9.66
CA LEU A 210 11.93 -25.60 -9.65
C LEU A 210 12.88 -25.89 -10.83
N ARG A 211 12.61 -25.33 -12.03
CA ARG A 211 13.53 -25.45 -13.17
C ARG A 211 14.89 -24.83 -12.89
N GLN A 212 14.92 -23.66 -12.26
CA GLN A 212 16.15 -22.98 -11.86
C GLN A 212 16.91 -23.80 -10.81
N MET A 213 16.19 -24.38 -9.85
CA MET A 213 16.78 -25.27 -8.83
C MET A 213 17.33 -26.57 -9.43
N CYS A 214 16.68 -27.16 -10.44
CA CYS A 214 17.23 -28.28 -11.21
C CYS A 214 18.57 -27.92 -11.85
N GLN A 215 18.66 -26.76 -12.51
CA GLN A 215 19.90 -26.30 -13.14
C GLN A 215 21.01 -26.05 -12.11
N ALA A 216 20.68 -25.45 -10.97
CA ALA A 216 21.63 -25.25 -9.88
C ALA A 216 22.14 -26.57 -9.29
N ALA A 217 21.24 -27.53 -9.04
CA ALA A 217 21.60 -28.87 -8.54
C ALA A 217 22.52 -29.62 -9.52
N LYS A 218 22.22 -29.52 -10.82
CA LYS A 218 23.05 -30.08 -11.89
C LYS A 218 24.45 -29.45 -11.92
N ALA A 219 24.55 -28.12 -11.77
CA ALA A 219 25.83 -27.41 -11.73
C ALA A 219 26.70 -27.81 -10.53
N ILE A 220 26.07 -28.14 -9.39
CA ILE A 220 26.74 -28.63 -8.18
C ILE A 220 27.16 -30.11 -8.32
N GLY A 221 26.59 -30.84 -9.30
CA GLY A 221 26.78 -32.29 -9.46
C GLY A 221 25.93 -33.13 -8.49
N ASN A 222 24.89 -32.54 -7.89
CA ASN A 222 23.98 -33.26 -6.99
C ASN A 222 22.79 -33.82 -7.78
N THR A 223 22.97 -35.01 -8.34
CA THR A 223 21.96 -35.71 -9.15
C THR A 223 20.70 -36.09 -8.36
N GLU A 224 20.81 -36.33 -7.05
CA GLU A 224 19.65 -36.66 -6.21
C GLU A 224 18.68 -35.46 -6.12
N LEU A 225 19.22 -34.27 -5.87
CA LEU A 225 18.41 -33.04 -5.84
C LEU A 225 17.85 -32.69 -7.21
N GLU A 226 18.64 -32.86 -8.28
CA GLU A 226 18.17 -32.66 -9.66
C GLU A 226 16.93 -33.53 -9.94
N ASN A 227 17.01 -34.82 -9.60
CA ASN A 227 15.89 -35.75 -9.79
C ASN A 227 14.67 -35.37 -8.95
N LYS A 228 14.88 -34.99 -7.68
CA LYS A 228 13.78 -34.55 -6.78
C LYS A 228 13.05 -33.31 -7.31
N PHE A 229 13.78 -32.32 -7.81
CA PHE A 229 13.16 -31.13 -8.40
C PHE A 229 12.42 -31.47 -9.71
N SER A 230 12.97 -32.35 -10.53
CA SER A 230 12.33 -32.81 -11.77
C SER A 230 11.02 -33.59 -11.51
N GLU A 231 11.00 -34.43 -10.48
CA GLU A 231 9.79 -35.11 -10.01
C GLU A 231 8.75 -34.09 -9.52
N GLY A 232 9.18 -33.09 -8.75
CA GLY A 232 8.33 -31.99 -8.27
C GLY A 232 7.66 -31.24 -9.43
N ILE A 233 8.40 -30.91 -10.49
CA ILE A 233 7.86 -30.26 -11.70
C ILE A 233 6.77 -31.12 -12.33
N THR A 234 7.01 -32.44 -12.44
CA THR A 234 6.06 -33.36 -13.06
C THR A 234 4.75 -33.44 -12.26
N LYS A 235 4.82 -33.42 -10.92
CA LYS A 235 3.63 -33.45 -10.05
C LYS A 235 2.78 -32.19 -10.11
N ILE A 236 3.39 -31.02 -10.29
CA ILE A 236 2.65 -29.75 -10.36
C ILE A 236 2.11 -29.46 -11.76
N LYS A 237 2.79 -29.93 -12.82
CA LYS A 237 2.49 -29.61 -14.22
C LYS A 237 1.35 -30.44 -14.79
N ARG A 238 0.11 -30.10 -14.41
CA ARG A 238 -1.10 -30.77 -14.91
C ARG A 238 -2.28 -29.82 -15.12
N ASP A 239 -3.25 -30.29 -15.91
CA ASP A 239 -4.58 -29.70 -16.09
C ASP A 239 -4.60 -28.18 -16.35
N ILE A 240 -5.63 -27.51 -15.83
CA ILE A 240 -5.97 -26.10 -16.05
C ILE A 240 -4.84 -25.13 -15.69
N VAL A 241 -3.96 -25.47 -14.75
CA VAL A 241 -2.88 -24.61 -14.28
C VAL A 241 -1.84 -24.37 -15.40
N PHE A 242 -1.72 -25.31 -16.33
CA PHE A 242 -0.76 -25.26 -17.44
C PHE A 242 -1.42 -25.31 -18.82
N ALA A 243 -2.73 -24.99 -18.89
CA ALA A 243 -3.41 -24.81 -20.16
C ALA A 243 -2.72 -23.71 -21.02
N ALA A 244 -2.70 -23.91 -22.33
CA ALA A 244 -2.12 -22.97 -23.27
C ALA A 244 -2.91 -21.64 -23.31
N SER A 245 -2.21 -20.55 -23.60
CA SER A 245 -2.86 -19.26 -23.87
C SER A 245 -3.71 -19.35 -25.14
N LEU A 246 -4.80 -18.58 -25.19
CA LEU A 246 -5.63 -18.42 -26.39
C LEU A 246 -4.98 -17.47 -27.42
N TYR A 247 -3.98 -16.70 -27.03
CA TYR A 247 -3.27 -15.71 -27.86
C TYR A 247 -1.94 -16.27 -28.39
N LEU A 248 -1.98 -17.45 -29.00
CA LEU A 248 -0.80 -18.04 -29.63
C LEU A 248 -0.25 -17.16 -30.76
#